data_AF-A0A0M8KNC1-F1
#
_entry.id   AF-A0A0M8KNC1-F1
#
_cell.length_a   1.000
_cell.length_b   1.000
_cell.length_c   1.000
_cell.angle_alpha   90.00
_cell.angle_beta   90.00
_cell.angle_gamma   90.00
#
_symmetry.space_group_name_H-M   'P 1'
#
loop_
_entity.id
_entity.type
_entity.pdbx_description
1 polymer ?
#
loop_
_entity_poly.entity_id
_entity_poly.type
_entity_poly.pdbx_seq_one_letter_code
_entity_poly.pdbx_strand_id
1 'polypeptide(L)' 'MERALSVSQGMGAACLLIHCRDEAARAFYLHHVDAIQSPIDDLQLVVPMKAIADQLLK' A
#
# COMPACT_ATOMS: atom_id res chain seq x y z
N MET A 1 6.97 -7.01 0.73
CA MET A 1 6.70 -5.88 -0.19
C MET A 1 7.84 -5.62 -1.18
N GLU A 2 9.04 -6.18 -0.97
CA GLU A 2 10.23 -6.04 -1.84
C GLU A 2 9.97 -6.27 -3.34
N ARG A 3 9.21 -7.33 -3.68
CA ARG A 3 8.88 -7.63 -5.08
C ARG A 3 8.10 -6.51 -5.76
N ALA A 4 7.17 -5.87 -5.05
CA ALA A 4 6.40 -4.77 -5.61
C ALA A 4 7.28 -3.54 -5.86
N LEU A 5 8.21 -3.24 -4.94
CA LEU A 5 9.18 -2.16 -5.09
C LEU A 5 10.14 -2.40 -6.26
N SER A 6 10.63 -3.63 -6.42
CA SER A 6 11.51 -3.98 -7.55
C SER A 6 10.81 -3.79 -8.90
N VAL A 7 9.56 -4.23 -9.02
CA VAL A 7 8.77 -4.05 -10.24
C VAL A 7 8.44 -2.57 -10.47
N SER A 8 8.11 -1.81 -9.42
CA SER A 8 7.77 -0.39 -9.56
C SER A 8 8.91 0.46 -10.10
N GLN A 9 10.16 0.10 -9.80
CA GLN A 9 11.35 0.81 -10.31
C GLN A 9 11.50 0.68 -11.84
N GLY A 10 11.08 -0.44 -12.43
CA GLY A 10 11.13 -0.65 -13.88
C GLY A 10 9.92 -0.09 -14.65
N MET A 11 8.79 0.11 -13.97
CA MET A 11 7.50 0.47 -14.61
C MET A 11 6.95 1.84 -14.21
N GLY A 12 7.52 2.51 -13.20
CA GLY A 12 7.06 3.83 -12.75
C GLY A 12 5.76 3.78 -11.93
N ALA A 13 5.51 2.71 -11.18
CA ALA A 13 4.33 2.63 -10.32
C ALA A 13 4.50 3.48 -9.06
N ALA A 14 3.58 4.41 -8.79
CA ALA A 14 3.66 5.31 -7.64
C ALA A 14 3.18 4.67 -6.32
N CYS A 15 2.27 3.70 -6.39
CA CYS A 15 1.65 3.08 -5.23
C CYS A 15 1.08 1.69 -5.54
N LEU A 16 0.80 0.92 -4.47
CA LEU A 16 -0.04 -0.27 -4.51
C LEU A 16 -1.45 0.12 -4.08
N LEU A 17 -2.44 -0.41 -4.78
CA LEU A 17 -3.85 -0.33 -4.40
C LEU A 17 -4.25 -1.65 -3.73
N ILE A 18 -4.86 -1.56 -2.54
CA ILE A 18 -5.39 -2.69 -1.80
C ILE A 18 -6.90 -2.57 -1.78
N HIS A 19 -7.59 -3.57 -2.34
CA HIS A 19 -9.03 -3.73 -2.19
C HIS A 19 -9.29 -4.61 -0.97
N CYS A 20 -9.76 -3.99 0.11
CA CYS A 20 -10.14 -4.69 1.33
C CYS A 20 -11.44 -5.44 1.09
N ARG A 21 -11.53 -6.66 1.63
CA ARG A 21 -12.76 -7.44 1.56
C ARG A 21 -13.88 -6.84 2.41
N ASP A 22 -13.51 -6.28 3.56
CA ASP A 22 -14.40 -5.76 4.58
C ASP A 22 -13.65 -4.79 5.51
N GLU A 23 -14.38 -4.21 6.46
CA GLU A 23 -13.84 -3.24 7.43
C GLU A 23 -12.77 -3.86 8.33
N ALA A 24 -12.86 -5.17 8.65
CA ALA A 24 -11.86 -5.84 9.47
C ALA A 24 -10.53 -5.96 8.72
N ALA A 25 -10.57 -6.30 7.42
CA ALA A 25 -9.39 -6.30 6.56
C ALA A 25 -8.79 -4.88 6.41
N ARG A 26 -9.64 -3.86 6.25
CA ARG A 26 -9.21 -2.46 6.20
C ARG A 26 -8.48 -2.03 7.47
N ALA A 27 -9.08 -2.28 8.63
CA ALA A 27 -8.47 -1.99 9.93
C ALA A 27 -7.15 -2.76 10.13
N PHE A 28 -7.11 -4.04 9.72
CA PHE A 28 -5.89 -4.84 9.75
C PHE A 28 -4.76 -4.18 8.94
N TYR A 29 -5.01 -3.77 7.69
CA TYR A 29 -3.98 -3.14 6.87
C TYR A 29 -3.55 -1.77 7.38
N LEU A 30 -4.48 -0.92 7.81
CA LEU A 30 -4.15 0.38 8.40
C LEU A 30 -3.30 0.27 9.68
N HIS A 31 -3.40 -0.86 10.39
CA HIS A 31 -2.60 -1.10 11.59
C HIS A 31 -1.17 -1.58 11.28
N HIS A 32 -0.99 -2.38 10.23
CA HIS A 32 0.28 -3.07 9.94
C HIS A 32 1.10 -2.41 8.83
N VAL A 33 0.50 -1.53 8.04
CA VAL A 33 1.12 -0.93 6.86
C VAL A 33 0.91 0.58 6.92
N ASP A 34 1.91 1.35 6.48
CA ASP A 34 1.79 2.80 6.24
C ASP A 34 0.90 3.07 5.02
N ALA A 35 -0.35 2.64 5.11
CA ALA A 35 -1.38 2.77 4.09
C ALA A 35 -2.25 4.00 4.38
N ILE A 36 -2.72 4.66 3.33
CA ILE A 36 -3.67 5.75 3.42
C ILE A 36 -5.01 5.31 2.82
N GLN A 37 -6.12 5.81 3.37
CA GLN A 37 -7.44 5.55 2.81
C GLN A 37 -7.60 6.21 1.44
N SER A 38 -8.17 5.49 0.48
CA SER A 38 -8.53 6.02 -0.82
C SER A 38 -9.71 6.99 -0.69
N PRO A 39 -9.72 8.14 -1.40
CA PRO A 39 -10.87 9.04 -1.44
C PRO A 39 -12.02 8.51 -2.31
N ILE A 40 -11.81 7.42 -3.04
CA ILE A 40 -12.78 6.87 -4.00
C ILE A 40 -13.72 5.84 -3.35
N ASP A 41 -13.20 5.04 -2.43
CA ASP A 41 -13.91 3.91 -1.84
C ASP A 41 -13.32 3.62 -0.45
N ASP A 42 -14.18 3.48 0.55
CA ASP A 42 -13.77 3.28 1.95
C ASP A 42 -13.00 1.99 2.16
N LEU A 43 -13.29 0.95 1.37
CA LEU A 43 -12.58 -0.33 1.42
C LEU A 43 -11.34 -0.37 0.52
N GLN A 44 -10.93 0.77 -0.06
CA GLN A 44 -9.69 0.87 -0.81
C GLN A 44 -8.62 1.61 -0.02
N LEU A 45 -7.42 1.05 -0.02
CA LEU A 45 -6.24 1.65 0.59
C LEU A 45 -5.13 1.81 -0.44
N VAL A 46 -4.34 2.87 -0.29
CA VAL A 46 -3.18 3.16 -1.13
C VAL A 46 -1.92 3.06 -0.28
N VAL A 47 -0.92 2.33 -0.78
CA VAL A 47 0.41 2.25 -0.15
C VAL A 47 1.43 2.89 -1.08
N PRO A 48 1.95 4.09 -0.77
CA PRO A 48 2.96 4.74 -1.59
C PRO A 48 4.23 3.90 -1.68
N MET A 49 4.83 3.76 -2.87
CA MET A 49 6.10 3.02 -3.02
C MET A 49 7.23 3.61 -2.17
N LYS A 50 7.19 4.92 -1.93
CA LYS A 50 8.13 5.59 -1.03
C LYS A 50 8.04 5.06 0.40
N ALA A 51 6.84 4.85 0.93
CA ALA A 51 6.67 4.27 2.26
C ALA A 51 7.22 2.85 2.32
N ILE A 52 7.02 2.06 1.26
CA ILE A 52 7.59 0.70 1.15
C ILE A 52 9.12 0.73 1.10
N ALA A 53 9.72 1.64 0.32
CA ALA A 53 11.17 1.80 0.26
C ALA A 53 11.74 2.22 1.63
N ASP A 54 11.10 3.19 2.29
CA ASP A 54 11.54 3.71 3.59
C ASP A 54 11.43 2.63 4.71
N GLN A 55 10.55 1.63 4.57
CA GLN A 55 10.47 0.48 5.48
C GLN A 55 11.53 -0.60 5.21
N LEU A 56 11.93 -0.81 3.95
CA LEU A 56 12.87 -1.87 3.55
C LEU A 56 14.35 -1.44 3.59
N LEU A 57 14.61 -0.13 3.65
CA LEU A 57 15.96 0.44 3.75
C LEU A 57 16.37 0.76 5.21
N LYS A 58 15.55 0.37 6.19
CA LYS A 58 15.90 0.37 7.62
C LYS A 58 16.66 -0.90 7.98
#